data_AF-A0A1F8VJK9-F1
#
_entry.id   AF-A0A1F8VJK9-F1
#
_cell.length_a   1.000
_cell.length_b   1.000
_cell.length_c   1.000
_cell.angle_alpha   90.00
_cell.angle_beta   90.00
_cell.angle_gamma   90.00
#
_symmetry.space_group_name_H-M   'P 1'
#
loop_
_entity.id
_entity.type
_entity.pdbx_description
1 polymer ?
#
loop_
_entity_poly.entity_id
_entity_poly.type
_entity_poly.pdbx_seq_one_letter_code
_entity_poly.pdbx_strand_id
1 'polypeptide(L)' 'MVLDAIREGAMLRVRPKAMTVAVILAGLIPIVWGSGTGSEVMSRIAAPMLGGMITAPLLSLFIIPAAYRLMRVRSTG' A
#
# COMPACT_ATOMS: atom_id res chain seq x y z
N MET A 1 -28.53 2.32 -6.62
CA MET A 1 -28.54 1.23 -5.60
C MET A 1 -27.29 0.34 -5.66
N VAL A 2 -27.10 -0.52 -6.68
CA VAL A 2 -25.93 -1.45 -6.68
C VAL A 2 -24.60 -0.74 -6.94
N LEU A 3 -24.55 0.22 -7.87
CA LEU A 3 -23.35 1.04 -8.14
C LEU A 3 -22.94 1.88 -6.92
N ASP A 4 -23.90 2.43 -6.19
CA ASP A 4 -23.64 3.20 -4.96
C ASP A 4 -23.05 2.31 -3.87
N ALA A 5 -23.63 1.14 -3.63
CA ALA A 5 -23.12 0.16 -2.66
C ALA A 5 -21.70 -0.34 -3.03
N ILE A 6 -21.40 -0.53 -4.32
CA ILE A 6 -20.05 -0.89 -4.79
C ILE A 6 -19.07 0.25 -4.52
N ARG A 7 -19.45 1.50 -4.83
CA ARG A 7 -18.60 2.67 -4.60
C ARG A 7 -18.33 2.88 -3.11
N GLU A 8 -19.36 2.76 -2.28
CA GLU A 8 -19.27 2.90 -0.84
C GLU A 8 -18.43 1.78 -0.22
N GLY A 9 -18.65 0.53 -0.63
CA GLY A 9 -17.82 -0.62 -0.24
C GLY A 9 -16.36 -0.51 -0.68
N ALA A 10 -16.09 0.05 -1.87
CA ALA A 10 -14.74 0.33 -2.34
C ALA A 10 -14.06 1.42 -1.52
N MET A 11 -14.77 2.53 -1.24
CA MET A 11 -14.29 3.63 -0.40
C MET A 11 -13.95 3.17 1.02
N LEU A 12 -14.75 2.27 1.61
CA LEU A 12 -14.49 1.69 2.94
C LEU A 12 -13.16 0.92 3.02
N ARG A 13 -12.60 0.45 1.90
CA ARG A 13 -11.30 -0.23 1.85
C ARG A 13 -10.16 0.67 1.38
N VAL A 14 -10.44 1.55 0.41
CA VAL A 14 -9.44 2.46 -0.15
C VAL A 14 -9.05 3.55 0.85
N ARG A 15 -10.01 4.09 1.60
CA ARG A 15 -9.76 5.17 2.57
C ARG A 15 -8.83 4.74 3.72
N PRO A 16 -9.02 3.57 4.36
CA PRO A 16 -8.07 3.08 5.36
C PRO A 16 -6.68 2.78 4.78
N LYS A 17 -6.59 2.22 3.56
CA LYS A 17 -5.28 1.98 2.91
C LYS A 17 -4.54 3.29 2.61
N ALA A 18 -5.25 4.30 2.11
CA ALA A 18 -4.66 5.60 1.83
C ALA A 18 -4.23 6.31 3.14
N MET A 19 -5.01 6.18 4.21
CA MET A 19 -4.68 6.77 5.53
C MET A 19 -3.36 6.22 6.06
N THR A 20 -3.17 4.90 6.06
CA THR A 20 -1.94 4.30 6.59
C THR A 20 -0.71 4.68 5.76
N VAL A 21 -0.85 4.69 4.42
CA VAL A 21 0.21 5.16 3.52
C VAL A 21 0.55 6.62 3.82
N ALA A 22 -0.45 7.50 3.90
CA ALA A 22 -0.21 8.92 4.14
C ALA A 22 0.51 9.17 5.47
N VAL A 23 0.07 8.52 6.56
CA VAL A 23 0.69 8.67 7.89
C VAL A 23 2.14 8.18 7.90
N ILE A 24 2.41 7.02 7.28
CA ILE A 24 3.77 6.46 7.26
C ILE A 24 4.69 7.29 6.37
N LEU A 25 4.23 7.71 5.19
CA LEU A 25 5.01 8.60 4.32
C LEU A 25 5.35 9.91 5.06
N ALA A 26 4.37 10.54 5.72
CA ALA A 26 4.59 11.77 6.48
C ALA A 26 5.60 11.60 7.62
N GLY A 27 5.58 10.46 8.33
CA GLY A 27 6.52 10.16 9.41
C GLY A 27 7.93 9.79 8.95
N LEU A 28 8.07 9.14 7.79
CA LEU A 28 9.36 8.69 7.26
C LEU A 28 10.07 9.74 6.41
N ILE A 29 9.35 10.64 5.74
CA ILE A 29 9.89 11.76 4.94
C ILE A 29 11.02 12.55 5.66
N PRO A 30 10.86 13.00 6.91
CA PRO A 30 11.93 13.74 7.59
C PRO A 30 13.12 12.85 7.97
N ILE A 31 12.91 11.54 8.13
CA ILE A 31 13.98 10.58 8.50
C ILE A 31 14.92 10.34 7.32
N VAL A 32 14.38 10.22 6.10
CA VAL A 32 15.20 10.02 4.89
C VAL A 32 15.96 11.29 4.50
N TRP A 33 15.40 12.48 4.73
CA TRP A 33 16.02 13.76 4.37
C TRP A 33 16.86 14.40 5.48
N GLY A 34 16.67 14.01 6.74
CA GLY A 34 17.43 14.57 7.85
C GLY A 34 18.91 14.20 7.77
N SER A 35 19.80 15.15 7.99
CA SER A 35 21.25 14.93 8.08
C SER A 35 21.72 15.14 9.52
N GLY A 36 22.14 14.06 10.19
CA GLY A 36 22.62 14.07 11.57
C GLY A 36 23.20 12.72 11.96
N THR A 37 23.81 12.63 13.15
CA THR A 37 24.41 11.38 13.66
C THR A 37 23.36 10.26 13.70
N GLY A 38 23.64 9.12 13.06
CA GLY A 38 22.71 7.98 12.97
C GLY A 38 21.67 8.08 11.84
N SER A 39 21.60 9.21 11.11
CA SER A 39 20.72 9.35 9.94
C SER A 39 21.02 8.30 8.87
N GLU A 40 22.29 7.99 8.63
CA GLU A 40 22.65 6.99 7.62
C GLU A 40 22.01 5.61 7.89
N VAL A 41 21.97 5.20 9.17
CA VAL A 41 21.34 3.94 9.58
C VAL A 41 19.82 4.04 9.45
N MET A 42 19.23 5.13 9.93
CA MET A 42 17.79 5.34 9.90
C MET A 42 17.24 5.46 8.47
N SER A 43 17.96 6.14 7.59
CA SER A 43 17.61 6.32 6.17
C SER A 43 17.68 4.99 5.42
N ARG A 44 18.66 4.12 5.72
CA ARG A 44 18.74 2.75 5.18
C ARG A 44 17.57 1.85 5.60
N ILE A 45 16.93 2.13 6.74
CA ILE A 45 15.73 1.42 7.20
C ILE A 45 14.47 2.06 6.60
N ALA A 46 14.37 3.38 6.59
CA ALA A 46 13.19 4.12 6.14
C ALA A 46 12.98 4.04 4.62
N ALA A 47 14.05 4.08 3.82
CA ALA A 47 13.97 4.03 2.36
C ALA A 47 13.22 2.79 1.81
N PRO A 48 13.56 1.53 2.20
CA PRO A 48 12.80 0.36 1.75
C PRO A 48 11.37 0.33 2.32
N MET A 49 11.14 0.87 3.53
CA MET A 49 9.79 0.96 4.11
C MET A 49 8.88 1.87 3.27
N LEU A 50 9.38 3.02 2.81
CA LEU A 50 8.66 3.91 1.90
C LEU A 50 8.25 3.19 0.61
N GLY A 51 9.20 2.48 -0.02
CA GLY A 51 8.93 1.69 -1.22
C GLY A 51 7.88 0.60 -0.97
N GLY A 52 7.99 -0.11 0.16
CA GLY A 52 7.04 -1.14 0.57
C GLY A 52 5.63 -0.59 0.78
N MET A 53 5.49 0.58 1.40
CA MET A 53 4.20 1.21 1.66
C MET A 53 3.47 1.67 0.40
N ILE A 54 4.20 2.02 -0.67
CA ILE A 54 3.60 2.34 -1.97
C ILE A 54 3.25 1.06 -2.73
N THR A 55 4.15 0.07 -2.70
CA THR A 55 4.03 -1.14 -3.53
C THR A 55 3.03 -2.15 -2.94
N ALA A 56 2.93 -2.29 -1.63
CA ALA A 56 2.06 -3.28 -0.97
C ALA A 56 0.55 -3.04 -1.24
N PRO A 57 0.01 -1.82 -1.18
CA PRO A 57 -1.38 -1.56 -1.57
C PRO A 57 -1.63 -1.91 -3.04
N LEU A 58 -0.71 -1.56 -3.94
CA LEU A 58 -0.81 -1.86 -5.36
C LEU A 58 -0.83 -3.38 -5.61
N LEU A 59 0.11 -4.11 -5.01
CA LEU A 59 0.12 -5.58 -5.00
C LEU A 59 -1.22 -6.14 -4.49
N SER A 60 -1.70 -5.63 -3.36
CA SER A 60 -2.94 -6.13 -2.74
C SER A 60 -4.20 -5.82 -3.56
N LEU A 61 -4.25 -4.68 -4.24
CA LEU A 61 -5.43 -4.21 -4.97
C LEU A 61 -5.45 -4.69 -6.42
N PHE A 62 -4.30 -4.94 -7.04
CA PHE A 62 -4.20 -5.37 -8.43
C PHE A 62 -3.75 -6.82 -8.56
N ILE A 63 -2.66 -7.20 -7.88
CA ILE A 63 -2.06 -8.54 -8.07
C ILE A 63 -2.89 -9.63 -7.40
N ILE A 64 -3.34 -9.45 -6.15
CA ILE A 64 -4.18 -10.45 -5.46
C ILE A 64 -5.46 -10.76 -6.26
N PRO A 65 -6.27 -9.79 -6.73
CA PRO A 65 -7.47 -10.11 -7.50
C PRO A 65 -7.14 -10.71 -8.87
N ALA A 66 -6.06 -10.28 -9.54
CA ALA A 66 -5.63 -10.89 -10.80
C ALA A 66 -5.21 -12.35 -10.61
N ALA A 67 -4.43 -12.65 -9.56
CA ALA A 67 -4.01 -13.99 -9.21
C ALA A 67 -5.21 -14.86 -8.81
N TYR A 68 -6.13 -14.34 -8.01
CA TYR A 68 -7.36 -15.04 -7.63
C TYR A 68 -8.22 -15.38 -8.85
N ARG A 69 -8.37 -14.44 -9.80
CA ARG A 69 -9.08 -14.69 -11.06
C ARG A 69 -8.41 -15.80 -11.86
N LEU A 70 -7.08 -15.76 -12.00
CA LEU A 70 -6.33 -16.76 -12.76
C LEU A 70 -6.44 -18.16 -12.13
N MET A 71 -6.30 -18.26 -10.80
CA MET A 71 -6.46 -19.52 -10.07
C MET A 71 -7.89 -20.06 -10.19
N ARG A 72 -8.90 -19.20 -10.06
CA ARG A 72 -10.31 -19.58 -10.19
C ARG A 72 -10.61 -20.11 -11.60
N VAL A 73 -10.07 -19.49 -12.64
CA VAL A 73 -10.24 -19.95 -14.03
C VAL A 73 -9.59 -21.32 -14.24
N ARG A 74 -8.43 -21.60 -13.61
CA ARG A 74 -7.76 -22.91 -13.70
C ARG A 74 -8.44 -24.03 -12.92
N SER A 75 -9.16 -23.72 -11.84
CA SER A 75 -9.86 -24.72 -11.02
C SER A 75 -11.18 -25.21 -11.62
N THR A 76 -11.68 -24.58 -12.68
CA THR A 76 -12.93 -24.96 -13.38
C THR A 76 -12.65 -25.63 -14.73
N GLY A 77 -11.37 -25.86 -15.09
CA GLY A 77 -10.95 -26.59 -16.29
C GLY A 77 -10.47 -28.00 -15.97
#